data_AF-W1V3S0-F1
#
_entry.id   AF-W1V3S0-F1
#
_cell.length_a   1.000
_cell.length_b   1.000
_cell.length_c   1.000
_cell.angle_alpha   90.00
_cell.angle_beta   90.00
_cell.angle_gamma   90.00
#
_symmetry.space_group_name_H-M   'P 1'
#
loop_
_entity.id
_entity.type
_entity.pdbx_description
1 polymer ?
#
loop_
_entity_poly.entity_id
_entity_poly.type
_entity_poly.pdbx_seq_one_letter_code
_entity_poly.pdbx_strand_id
1 'polypeptide(L)'
;KNLINAVKQRHGLEYYVRGTYTHKNLDFTKDVMAMSDLGFEHLSMEPVVGEEGDYVLREEDWPALEKEYEKLADIYLQRQLEGWGEKFNFFHFRMDLYRGPCMAKRLRGCGAGHEYMAVVPNGDIYPCHQFVGKDGYVLGNVYDGLQNTEIPKDFRNTHVFSKPICAECWAKFFCSGGC
;
A
#
# COMPACT_ATOMS: atom_id res chain seq x y z
N LYS A 1 7.74 6.49 22.40
CA LYS A 1 7.08 6.14 23.69
C LYS A 1 5.56 5.90 23.52
N ASN A 2 4.82 6.77 22.83
CA ASN A 2 3.36 6.62 22.70
C ASN A 2 2.92 5.43 21.84
N LEU A 3 3.60 5.15 20.72
CA LEU A 3 3.23 4.04 19.83
C LEU A 3 3.42 2.65 20.48
N ILE A 4 4.49 2.46 21.27
CA ILE A 4 4.73 1.21 22.00
C ILE A 4 3.58 0.94 22.98
N ASN A 5 3.12 1.99 23.70
CA ASN A 5 1.98 1.86 24.60
C ASN A 5 0.68 1.60 23.83
N ALA A 6 0.48 2.22 22.67
CA ALA A 6 -0.69 1.96 21.83
C ALA A 6 -0.74 0.49 21.38
N VAL A 7 0.39 -0.10 20.97
CA VAL A 7 0.47 -1.52 20.61
C VAL A 7 0.17 -2.41 21.83
N LYS A 8 0.72 -2.12 23.01
CA LYS A 8 0.42 -2.87 24.24
C LYS A 8 -1.08 -2.86 24.59
N GLN A 9 -1.76 -1.74 24.35
CA GLN A 9 -3.21 -1.60 24.57
C GLN A 9 -4.07 -2.36 23.56
N ARG A 10 -3.49 -2.92 22.49
CA ARG A 10 -4.21 -3.80 21.57
C ARG A 10 -4.43 -5.21 22.12
N HIS A 11 -3.85 -5.55 23.27
CA HIS A 11 -4.04 -6.85 23.94
C HIS A 11 -3.79 -8.07 23.03
N GLY A 12 -2.77 -7.98 22.17
CA GLY A 12 -2.41 -9.05 21.23
C GLY A 12 -3.21 -9.06 19.92
N LEU A 13 -4.13 -8.11 19.70
CA LEU A 13 -4.75 -7.92 18.39
C LEU A 13 -3.72 -7.48 17.35
N GLU A 14 -3.90 -7.96 16.12
CA GLU A 14 -3.02 -7.66 14.98
C GLU A 14 -2.82 -6.15 14.78
N TYR A 15 -1.61 -5.78 14.37
CA TYR A 15 -1.26 -4.40 14.05
C TYR A 15 -0.17 -4.36 12.99
N TYR A 16 -0.01 -3.19 12.37
CA TYR A 16 1.19 -2.84 11.60
C TYR A 16 1.61 -1.43 12.00
N VAL A 17 2.91 -1.20 12.11
CA VAL A 17 3.45 0.17 12.08
C VAL A 17 3.67 0.55 10.64
N ARG A 18 2.93 1.56 10.19
CA ARG A 18 3.00 2.10 8.83
C ARG A 18 3.88 3.34 8.80
N GLY A 19 4.95 3.30 8.03
CA GLY A 19 5.74 4.46 7.64
C GLY A 19 5.50 4.85 6.17
N THR A 20 5.93 6.07 5.83
CA THR A 20 5.95 6.55 4.45
C THR A 20 7.32 7.12 4.15
N TYR A 21 7.94 6.64 3.07
CA TYR A 21 9.19 7.21 2.56
C TYR A 21 8.94 8.11 1.36
N THR A 22 9.80 9.10 1.22
CA THR A 22 9.65 10.25 0.33
C THR A 22 11.01 10.57 -0.30
N HIS A 23 11.03 11.53 -1.22
CA HIS A 23 12.27 12.10 -1.76
C HIS A 23 13.20 12.67 -0.66
N LYS A 24 12.69 12.91 0.56
CA LYS A 24 13.47 13.44 1.69
C LYS A 24 14.09 12.38 2.60
N ASN A 25 13.76 11.10 2.43
CA ASN A 25 14.26 9.99 3.25
C ASN A 25 14.36 8.69 2.43
N LEU A 26 15.15 8.75 1.35
CA LEU A 26 15.39 7.60 0.47
C LEU A 26 16.04 6.42 1.20
N ASP A 27 16.76 6.67 2.30
CA ASP A 27 17.39 5.68 3.17
C ASP A 27 16.41 5.04 4.17
N PHE A 28 15.20 4.72 3.71
CA PHE A 28 14.07 4.24 4.51
C PHE A 28 14.36 2.93 5.27
N THR A 29 15.39 2.17 4.88
CA THR A 29 15.80 1.00 5.66
C THR A 29 16.19 1.40 7.08
N LYS A 30 16.79 2.58 7.28
CA LYS A 30 17.12 3.05 8.63
C LYS A 30 15.88 3.24 9.49
N ASP A 31 14.81 3.77 8.91
CA ASP A 31 13.53 3.93 9.60
C ASP A 31 12.89 2.57 9.93
N VAL A 32 12.95 1.61 9.00
CA VAL A 32 12.49 0.23 9.24
C VAL A 32 13.27 -0.43 10.38
N MET A 33 14.59 -0.28 10.39
CA MET A 33 15.45 -0.82 11.44
C MET A 33 15.18 -0.14 12.78
N ALA A 34 15.06 1.19 12.81
CA ALA A 34 14.72 1.92 14.02
C ALA A 34 13.37 1.48 14.61
N MET A 35 12.36 1.21 13.79
CA MET A 35 11.09 0.65 14.25
C MET A 35 11.25 -0.78 14.78
N SER A 36 12.04 -1.61 14.11
CA SER A 36 12.32 -2.97 14.57
C SER A 36 13.08 -2.99 15.90
N ASP A 37 14.06 -2.11 16.09
CA ASP A 37 14.86 -2.00 17.32
C ASP A 37 14.03 -1.51 18.52
N LEU A 38 12.91 -0.83 18.26
CA LEU A 38 11.90 -0.49 19.27
C LEU A 38 11.00 -1.68 19.64
N GLY A 39 11.17 -2.83 18.98
CA GLY A 39 10.44 -4.07 19.24
C GLY A 39 9.14 -4.21 18.44
N PHE A 40 8.94 -3.45 17.37
CA PHE A 40 7.78 -3.65 16.50
C PHE A 40 8.02 -4.80 15.52
N GLU A 41 7.11 -5.78 15.56
CA GLU A 41 7.24 -7.02 14.78
C GLU A 41 6.67 -6.91 13.36
N HIS A 42 5.56 -6.17 13.19
CA HIS A 42 4.84 -6.03 11.93
C HIS A 42 5.00 -4.62 11.36
N LEU A 43 5.72 -4.50 10.25
CA LEU A 43 6.15 -3.23 9.66
C LEU A 43 5.66 -3.11 8.21
N SER A 44 5.21 -1.92 7.83
CA SER A 44 5.02 -1.53 6.43
C SER A 44 5.67 -0.17 6.19
N MET A 45 6.52 -0.07 5.17
CA MET A 45 7.14 1.19 4.77
C MET A 45 6.85 1.38 3.28
N GLU A 46 6.08 2.41 2.96
CA GLU A 46 5.49 2.56 1.63
C GLU A 46 5.88 3.88 0.99
N PRO A 47 6.01 3.93 -0.36
CA PRO A 47 6.31 5.19 -1.03
C PRO A 47 5.15 6.17 -0.84
N VAL A 48 5.48 7.45 -0.77
CA VAL A 48 4.47 8.51 -0.86
C VAL A 48 3.70 8.40 -2.19
N VAL A 49 2.40 8.67 -2.11
CA VAL A 49 1.51 8.72 -3.28
C VAL A 49 1.26 10.20 -3.59
N GLY A 50 1.56 10.62 -4.82
CA GLY A 50 1.36 11.99 -5.28
C GLY A 50 2.03 12.23 -6.63
N GLU A 51 1.58 13.26 -7.34
CA GLU A 51 2.11 13.65 -8.65
C GLU A 51 3.07 14.85 -8.54
N GLU A 52 2.84 15.77 -7.60
CA GLU A 52 3.60 17.01 -7.45
C GLU A 52 4.00 17.29 -5.99
N GLY A 53 5.09 18.02 -5.81
CA GLY A 53 5.55 18.53 -4.52
C GLY A 53 6.92 18.00 -4.07
N ASP A 54 7.45 18.60 -3.01
CA ASP A 54 8.84 18.36 -2.56
C ASP A 54 9.10 16.96 -1.98
N TYR A 55 8.03 16.25 -1.61
CA TYR A 55 8.12 14.90 -1.04
C TYR A 55 7.98 13.80 -2.10
N VAL A 56 7.39 14.11 -3.25
CA VAL A 56 7.11 13.12 -4.31
C VAL A 56 8.41 12.57 -4.87
N LEU A 57 8.46 11.24 -5.02
CA LEU A 57 9.60 10.53 -5.57
C LEU A 57 9.77 10.82 -7.05
N ARG A 58 11.02 10.78 -7.51
CA ARG A 58 11.42 11.10 -8.90
C ARG A 58 12.20 9.94 -9.50
N GLU A 59 12.31 9.89 -10.83
CA GLU A 59 13.09 8.85 -11.51
C GLU A 59 14.57 8.85 -11.08
N GLU A 60 15.13 10.01 -10.73
CA GLU A 60 16.48 10.13 -10.18
C GLU A 60 16.68 9.41 -8.84
N ASP A 61 15.59 9.14 -8.11
CA ASP A 61 15.62 8.43 -6.82
C ASP A 61 15.72 6.90 -7.00
N TRP A 62 15.37 6.36 -8.18
CA TRP A 62 15.24 4.90 -8.40
C TRP A 62 16.52 4.13 -8.04
N PRO A 63 17.72 4.56 -8.47
CA PRO A 63 18.95 3.86 -8.12
C PRO A 63 19.23 3.81 -6.61
N ALA A 64 18.74 4.80 -5.83
CA ALA A 64 18.88 4.80 -4.38
C ALA A 64 17.85 3.86 -3.73
N LEU A 65 16.59 3.90 -4.19
CA LEU A 65 15.52 3.05 -3.69
C LEU A 65 15.76 1.57 -3.97
N GLU A 66 16.25 1.22 -5.17
CA GLU A 66 16.62 -0.16 -5.52
C GLU A 66 17.65 -0.72 -4.53
N LYS A 67 18.72 0.05 -4.25
CA LYS A 67 19.76 -0.32 -3.27
C LYS A 67 19.20 -0.48 -1.87
N GLU A 68 18.27 0.38 -1.45
CA GLU A 68 17.67 0.29 -0.12
C GLU A 68 16.71 -0.90 -0.01
N TYR A 69 15.98 -1.26 -1.07
CA TYR A 69 15.22 -2.51 -1.11
C TYR A 69 16.12 -3.75 -1.06
N GLU A 70 17.22 -3.80 -1.83
CA GLU A 70 18.20 -4.90 -1.79
C GLU A 70 18.79 -5.06 -0.39
N LYS A 71 19.23 -3.96 0.21
CA LYS A 71 19.76 -3.93 1.57
C LYS A 71 18.75 -4.42 2.61
N LEU A 72 17.49 -3.96 2.52
CA LEU A 72 16.44 -4.43 3.43
C LEU A 72 16.14 -5.91 3.22
N ALA A 73 16.17 -6.41 1.98
CA ALA A 73 16.00 -7.82 1.68
C ALA A 73 17.13 -8.68 2.28
N ASP A 74 18.39 -8.25 2.18
CA ASP A 74 19.53 -8.95 2.78
C ASP A 74 19.40 -9.04 4.31
N ILE A 75 19.04 -7.92 4.97
CA ILE A 75 18.80 -7.89 6.41
C ILE A 75 17.63 -8.82 6.79
N TYR A 76 16.55 -8.78 6.02
CA TYR A 76 15.39 -9.64 6.25
C TYR A 76 15.78 -11.11 6.17
N LEU A 77 16.48 -11.53 5.11
CA LEU A 77 16.96 -12.90 4.93
C LEU A 77 17.89 -13.34 6.06
N GLN A 78 18.85 -12.49 6.44
CA GLN A 78 19.75 -12.77 7.56
C GLN A 78 18.97 -13.03 8.85
N ARG A 79 18.01 -12.17 9.21
CA ARG A 79 17.19 -12.34 10.41
C ARG A 79 16.33 -13.60 10.35
N GLN A 80 15.80 -13.95 9.18
CA GLN A 80 15.07 -15.21 9.03
C GLN A 80 15.99 -16.43 9.24
N LEU A 81 17.23 -16.41 8.73
CA LEU A 81 18.23 -17.45 8.97
C LEU A 81 18.65 -17.55 10.46
N GLU A 82 18.67 -16.42 11.17
CA GLU A 82 18.89 -16.35 12.62
C GLU A 82 17.67 -16.80 13.45
N GLY A 83 16.57 -17.18 12.81
CA GLY A 83 15.38 -17.71 13.48
C GLY A 83 14.43 -16.65 14.05
N TRP A 84 14.45 -15.42 13.52
CA TRP A 84 13.54 -14.36 13.97
C TRP A 84 12.06 -14.67 13.66
N GLY A 85 11.78 -15.29 12.52
CA GLY A 85 10.41 -15.57 12.08
C GLY A 85 9.56 -14.30 12.00
N GLU A 86 8.37 -14.34 12.62
CA GLU A 86 7.41 -13.23 12.63
C GLU A 86 7.86 -12.00 13.45
N LYS A 87 8.95 -12.09 14.24
CA LYS A 87 9.50 -10.95 14.98
C LYS A 87 10.03 -9.83 14.08
N PHE A 88 10.24 -10.13 12.80
CA PHE A 88 10.56 -9.14 11.78
C PHE A 88 9.79 -9.45 10.51
N ASN A 89 8.56 -8.95 10.46
CA ASN A 89 7.64 -9.12 9.35
C ASN A 89 7.49 -7.80 8.59
N PHE A 90 7.87 -7.80 7.32
CA PHE A 90 7.77 -6.64 6.43
C PHE A 90 6.72 -6.88 5.35
N PHE A 91 5.66 -6.07 5.35
CA PHE A 91 4.46 -6.27 4.53
C PHE A 91 4.76 -6.49 3.04
N HIS A 92 5.63 -5.67 2.43
CA HIS A 92 5.95 -5.77 1.00
C HIS A 92 6.78 -7.00 0.62
N PHE A 93 7.39 -7.72 1.56
CA PHE A 93 8.08 -8.98 1.30
C PHE A 93 7.17 -10.21 1.47
N ARG A 94 5.92 -10.00 1.90
CA ARG A 94 4.92 -11.06 2.05
C ARG A 94 4.27 -11.36 0.70
N MET A 95 4.75 -12.40 0.04
CA MET A 95 4.14 -12.91 -1.20
C MET A 95 3.83 -14.41 -1.09
N ASP A 96 2.64 -14.80 -1.53
CA ASP A 96 2.29 -16.21 -1.72
C ASP A 96 2.67 -16.62 -3.15
N LEU A 97 3.70 -17.47 -3.26
CA LEU A 97 4.20 -17.99 -4.54
C LEU A 97 3.59 -19.34 -4.92
N TYR A 98 2.88 -20.01 -4.00
CA TYR A 98 2.48 -21.41 -4.16
C TYR A 98 1.07 -21.57 -4.72
N ARG A 99 0.19 -20.60 -4.49
CA ARG A 99 -1.23 -20.70 -4.91
C ARG A 99 -1.51 -20.10 -6.29
N GLY A 100 -0.47 -19.67 -7.00
CA GLY A 100 -0.61 -18.97 -8.28
C GLY A 100 -1.36 -17.63 -8.14
N PRO A 101 -1.55 -16.89 -9.25
CA PRO A 101 -2.29 -15.65 -9.19
C PRO A 101 -3.78 -15.91 -8.97
N CYS A 102 -4.31 -15.46 -7.83
CA CYS A 102 -5.75 -15.35 -7.64
C CYS A 102 -6.32 -14.32 -8.64
N MET A 103 -6.87 -14.80 -9.75
CA MET A 103 -7.38 -13.96 -10.84
C MET A 103 -8.42 -12.94 -10.36
N ALA A 104 -9.30 -13.33 -9.44
CA ALA A 104 -10.27 -12.41 -8.82
C ALA A 104 -9.55 -11.22 -8.16
N LYS A 105 -8.49 -11.46 -7.39
CA LYS A 105 -7.69 -10.39 -6.75
C LYS A 105 -6.99 -9.49 -7.79
N ARG A 106 -6.55 -10.04 -8.92
CA ARG A 106 -5.88 -9.27 -9.97
C ARG A 106 -6.83 -8.41 -10.80
N LEU A 107 -8.09 -8.82 -10.93
CA LEU A 107 -9.13 -8.03 -11.58
C LEU A 107 -9.67 -6.92 -10.67
N ARG A 108 -9.62 -7.11 -9.35
CA ARG A 108 -10.15 -6.14 -8.37
C ARG A 108 -9.17 -5.01 -8.05
N GLY A 109 -7.86 -5.27 -8.09
CA GLY A 109 -6.86 -4.31 -7.64
C GLY A 109 -7.02 -3.97 -6.16
N CYS A 110 -6.91 -2.69 -5.80
CA CYS A 110 -7.23 -2.19 -4.47
C CYS A 110 -8.75 -2.11 -4.18
N GLY A 111 -9.60 -2.28 -5.21
CA GLY A 111 -11.05 -2.25 -5.09
C GLY A 111 -11.67 -0.84 -5.08
N ALA A 112 -10.87 0.23 -5.13
CA ALA A 112 -11.36 1.61 -5.10
C ALA A 112 -12.50 1.84 -6.11
N GLY A 113 -13.56 2.51 -5.67
CA GLY A 113 -14.71 2.87 -6.51
C GLY A 113 -15.72 1.76 -6.78
N HIS A 114 -15.42 0.48 -6.51
CA HIS A 114 -16.36 -0.62 -6.84
C HIS A 114 -16.51 -1.72 -5.78
N GLU A 115 -15.45 -2.03 -5.02
CA GLU A 115 -15.48 -2.95 -3.86
C GLU A 115 -15.05 -2.26 -2.56
N TYR A 116 -14.38 -1.12 -2.67
CA TYR A 116 -13.94 -0.25 -1.57
C TYR A 116 -14.33 1.20 -1.90
N MET A 117 -14.86 1.92 -0.91
CA MET A 117 -15.25 3.32 -1.03
C MET A 117 -14.88 4.06 0.27
N ALA A 118 -14.60 5.34 0.15
CA ALA A 118 -14.38 6.23 1.29
C ALA A 118 -15.66 7.01 1.59
N VAL A 119 -16.03 7.09 2.87
CA VAL A 119 -17.11 7.95 3.36
C VAL A 119 -16.49 9.05 4.19
N VAL A 120 -16.79 10.31 3.88
CA VAL A 120 -16.28 11.47 4.62
C VAL A 120 -17.33 12.00 5.60
N PRO A 121 -16.97 12.87 6.57
CA PRO A 121 -17.87 13.19 7.69
C PRO A 121 -19.23 13.79 7.33
N ASN A 122 -19.37 14.43 6.17
CA ASN A 122 -20.65 14.96 5.68
C ASN A 122 -21.56 13.88 5.04
N GLY A 123 -21.08 12.65 4.95
CA GLY A 123 -21.80 11.51 4.36
C GLY A 123 -21.46 11.24 2.90
N ASP A 124 -20.67 12.10 2.24
CA ASP A 124 -20.33 11.91 0.82
C ASP A 124 -19.43 10.69 0.64
N ILE A 125 -19.68 9.97 -0.45
CA ILE A 125 -19.02 8.72 -0.80
C ILE A 125 -18.10 8.97 -2.00
N TYR A 126 -16.83 8.58 -1.88
CA TYR A 126 -15.79 8.72 -2.91
C TYR A 126 -15.16 7.36 -3.25
N PRO A 127 -14.49 7.20 -4.42
CA PRO A 127 -13.82 5.94 -4.78
C PRO A 127 -12.76 5.49 -3.78
N CYS A 128 -11.95 6.42 -3.27
CA CYS A 128 -11.02 6.18 -2.17
C CYS A 128 -10.67 7.52 -1.50
N HIS A 129 -9.86 7.47 -0.43
CA HIS A 129 -9.46 8.66 0.30
C HIS A 129 -8.66 9.68 -0.55
N GLN A 130 -7.96 9.24 -1.61
CA GLN A 130 -7.19 10.13 -2.51
C GLN A 130 -8.09 10.99 -3.43
N PHE A 131 -9.37 10.64 -3.58
CA PHE A 131 -10.33 11.38 -4.40
C PHE A 131 -11.21 12.35 -3.58
N VAL A 132 -11.09 12.32 -2.25
CA VAL A 132 -11.84 13.22 -1.38
C VAL A 132 -11.49 14.67 -1.72
N GLY A 133 -12.51 15.49 -1.98
CA GLY A 133 -12.35 16.89 -2.38
C GLY A 133 -12.01 17.11 -3.85
N LYS A 134 -11.91 16.06 -4.68
CA LYS A 134 -11.82 16.20 -6.14
C LYS A 134 -13.22 16.30 -6.74
N ASP A 135 -13.47 17.39 -7.45
CA ASP A 135 -14.74 17.61 -8.16
C ASP A 135 -14.99 16.48 -9.18
N GLY A 136 -16.25 16.08 -9.30
CA GLY A 136 -16.66 15.02 -10.22
C GLY A 136 -16.47 13.60 -9.70
N TYR A 137 -15.87 13.39 -8.52
CA TYR A 137 -15.66 12.04 -7.94
C TYR A 137 -16.62 11.65 -6.81
N VAL A 138 -17.64 12.48 -6.52
CA VAL A 138 -18.70 12.09 -5.57
C VAL A 138 -19.56 11.00 -6.19
N LEU A 139 -19.62 9.85 -5.53
CA LEU A 139 -20.41 8.68 -5.94
C LEU A 139 -21.86 8.77 -5.45
N GLY A 140 -22.08 9.47 -4.36
CA GLY A 140 -23.38 9.64 -3.71
C GLY A 140 -23.18 10.04 -2.26
N ASN A 141 -24.23 9.87 -1.45
CA ASN A 141 -24.21 10.18 -0.03
C ASN A 141 -24.85 9.02 0.76
N VAL A 142 -24.35 8.72 1.96
CA VAL A 142 -24.86 7.61 2.78
C VAL A 142 -26.35 7.71 3.13
N TYR A 143 -26.93 8.91 3.10
CA TYR A 143 -28.35 9.11 3.36
C TYR A 143 -29.24 8.87 2.12
N ASP A 144 -28.71 9.12 0.92
CA ASP A 144 -29.45 9.04 -0.34
C ASP A 144 -29.07 7.81 -1.20
N GLY A 145 -27.99 7.13 -0.84
CA GLY A 145 -27.38 6.05 -1.61
C GLY A 145 -26.43 6.54 -2.71
N LEU A 146 -25.98 5.60 -3.55
CA LEU A 146 -25.13 5.88 -4.70
C LEU A 146 -25.95 6.46 -5.84
N GLN A 147 -25.55 7.65 -6.31
CA GLN A 147 -26.20 8.36 -7.41
C GLN A 147 -25.41 8.23 -8.71
N ASN A 148 -24.07 8.16 -8.63
CA ASN A 148 -23.20 7.97 -9.78
C ASN A 148 -22.83 6.49 -9.94
N THR A 149 -23.41 5.84 -10.94
CA THR A 149 -23.16 4.43 -11.27
C THR A 149 -22.10 4.21 -12.34
N GLU A 150 -21.65 5.27 -13.02
CA GLU A 150 -20.67 5.14 -14.11
C GLU A 150 -19.24 5.10 -13.58
N ILE A 151 -18.88 5.96 -12.63
CA ILE A 151 -17.53 5.95 -12.02
C ILE A 151 -17.19 4.57 -11.43
N PRO A 152 -18.07 3.90 -10.67
CA PRO A 152 -17.81 2.53 -10.21
C PRO A 152 -17.52 1.53 -11.34
N LYS A 153 -18.19 1.65 -12.49
CA LYS A 153 -17.93 0.77 -13.65
C LYS A 153 -16.57 1.06 -14.27
N ASP A 154 -16.20 2.33 -14.39
CA ASP A 154 -14.90 2.74 -14.94
C ASP A 154 -13.74 2.25 -14.07
N PHE A 155 -13.86 2.41 -12.75
CA PHE A 155 -12.88 1.88 -11.80
C PHE A 155 -12.78 0.36 -11.86
N ARG A 156 -13.92 -0.35 -11.93
CA ARG A 156 -13.94 -1.81 -12.08
C ARG A 156 -13.25 -2.27 -13.37
N ASN A 157 -13.38 -1.52 -14.46
CA ASN A 157 -12.78 -1.84 -15.74
C ASN A 157 -11.31 -1.41 -15.85
N THR A 158 -10.75 -0.77 -14.81
CA THR A 158 -9.35 -0.34 -14.77
C THR A 158 -8.49 -1.40 -14.07
N HIS A 159 -8.07 -2.44 -14.80
CA HIS A 159 -7.31 -3.57 -14.27
C HIS A 159 -6.16 -3.98 -15.19
N VAL A 160 -5.36 -4.97 -14.76
CA VAL A 160 -4.11 -5.40 -15.44
C VAL A 160 -4.26 -5.89 -16.89
N PHE A 161 -5.48 -6.15 -17.35
CA PHE A 161 -5.75 -6.58 -18.73
C PHE A 161 -6.31 -5.46 -19.61
N SER A 162 -6.86 -4.38 -19.04
CA SER A 162 -7.37 -3.25 -19.80
C SER A 162 -6.32 -2.17 -20.04
N LYS A 163 -5.29 -2.09 -19.17
CA LYS A 163 -4.13 -1.21 -19.35
C LYS A 163 -3.09 -1.87 -20.27
N PRO A 164 -2.78 -1.33 -21.47
CA PRO A 164 -1.87 -1.97 -22.44
C PRO A 164 -0.48 -2.29 -21.85
N ILE A 165 0.12 -1.34 -21.11
CA ILE A 165 1.44 -1.53 -20.48
C ILE A 165 1.39 -2.67 -19.45
N CYS A 166 0.30 -2.80 -18.70
CA CYS A 166 0.15 -3.86 -17.72
C CYS A 166 -0.06 -5.23 -18.39
N ALA A 167 -0.74 -5.28 -19.54
CA ALA A 167 -1.01 -6.52 -20.26
C ALA A 167 0.28 -7.21 -20.72
N GLU A 168 1.33 -6.45 -21.03
CA GLU A 168 2.64 -6.95 -21.45
C GLU A 168 3.65 -7.12 -20.30
N CYS A 169 3.35 -6.58 -19.12
CA CYS A 169 4.26 -6.59 -17.98
C CYS A 169 4.42 -7.98 -17.33
N TRP A 170 5.66 -8.37 -17.04
CA TRP A 170 5.97 -9.62 -16.33
C TRP A 170 5.43 -9.65 -14.89
N ALA A 171 5.28 -8.48 -14.25
CA ALA A 171 4.86 -8.35 -12.85
C ALA A 171 3.33 -8.27 -12.66
N LYS A 172 2.53 -8.28 -13.73
CA LYS A 172 1.06 -8.02 -13.67
C LYS A 172 0.30 -8.94 -12.71
N PHE A 173 0.78 -10.17 -12.54
CA PHE A 173 0.22 -11.18 -11.65
C PHE A 173 0.75 -11.13 -10.22
N PHE A 174 1.62 -10.17 -9.91
CA PHE A 174 2.13 -9.90 -8.57
C PHE A 174 1.64 -8.54 -8.07
N CYS A 175 1.76 -7.47 -8.89
CA CYS A 175 1.47 -6.10 -8.49
C CYS A 175 -0.01 -5.69 -8.51
N SER A 176 -0.89 -6.44 -9.20
CA SER A 176 -2.32 -6.13 -9.35
C SER A 176 -2.67 -4.81 -10.06
N GLY A 177 -1.73 -4.14 -10.75
CA GLY A 177 -2.05 -3.05 -11.69
C GLY A 177 -1.89 -1.61 -11.17
N GLY A 178 -1.25 -1.45 -10.01
CA GLY A 178 -0.87 -0.15 -9.45
C GLY A 178 -1.98 0.56 -8.67
N CYS A 179 -1.63 1.74 -8.16
CA CYS A 179 -2.56 2.72 -7.60
C CYS A 179 -2.96 3.73 -8.68
#